data_AF-A0A8T5IAD0-F1
#
_entry.id   AF-A0A8T5IAD0-F1
#
_cell.length_a   1.000
_cell.length_b   1.000
_cell.length_c   1.000
_cell.angle_alpha   90.00
_cell.angle_beta   90.00
_cell.angle_gamma   90.00
#
_symmetry.space_group_name_H-M   'P 1'
#
loop_
_entity.id
_entity.type
_entity.pdbx_description
1 polymer ?
#
loop_
_entity_poly.entity_id
_entity_poly.type
_entity_poly.pdbx_seq_one_letter_code
_entity_poly.pdbx_strand_id
1 'polypeptide(L)'
;MVITEETPITMAEVAALAGDADREKEIKVFIKKFVKMDAKKAKEMSDELKALDLIKLKDAYIVKIVDFMPEDASELNKVVSEVSLDQEEINKILDVVKKY
;
A
#
# COMPACT_ATOMS: atom_id res chain seq x y z
N MET A 1 -17.81 1.61 -22.49
CA MET A 1 -17.15 2.30 -21.37
C MET A 1 -15.66 2.17 -21.64
N VAL A 2 -14.96 3.27 -21.91
CA VAL A 2 -13.50 3.25 -22.11
C VAL A 2 -12.90 3.80 -20.83
N ILE A 3 -12.01 3.05 -20.20
CA ILE A 3 -11.29 3.50 -18.99
C ILE A 3 -10.31 4.59 -19.44
N THR A 4 -10.43 5.77 -18.85
CA THR A 4 -9.56 6.92 -19.15
C THR A 4 -8.32 6.95 -18.25
N GLU A 5 -8.44 6.49 -17.01
CA GLU A 5 -7.37 6.48 -16.02
C GLU A 5 -7.66 5.37 -14.99
N GLU A 6 -6.60 4.71 -14.50
CA GLU A 6 -6.67 3.69 -13.46
C GLU A 6 -5.54 3.93 -12.46
N THR A 7 -5.88 4.06 -11.18
CA THR A 7 -4.90 4.29 -10.10
C THR A 7 -5.21 3.35 -8.94
N PRO A 8 -4.21 2.60 -8.44
CA PRO A 8 -4.41 1.76 -7.27
C PRO A 8 -4.56 2.64 -6.03
N ILE A 9 -5.46 2.24 -5.12
CA ILE A 9 -5.71 2.90 -3.84
C ILE A 9 -5.56 1.89 -2.69
N THR A 10 -5.11 2.38 -1.54
CA THR A 10 -4.89 1.56 -0.34
C THR A 10 -6.21 1.13 0.30
N MET A 11 -6.18 0.05 1.07
CA MET A 11 -7.33 -0.40 1.86
C MET A 11 -7.79 0.69 2.84
N ALA A 12 -6.87 1.48 3.38
CA ALA A 12 -7.18 2.61 4.24
C ALA A 12 -7.97 3.70 3.49
N GLU A 13 -7.63 4.00 2.24
CA GLU A 13 -8.39 4.91 1.38
C GLU A 13 -9.76 4.34 0.99
N VAL A 14 -9.84 3.04 0.69
CA VAL A 14 -11.12 2.37 0.41
C VAL A 14 -12.06 2.45 1.63
N ALA A 15 -11.54 2.28 2.85
CA ALA A 15 -12.34 2.44 4.06
C ALA A 15 -12.91 3.86 4.22
N ALA A 16 -12.17 4.88 3.77
CA ALA A 16 -12.59 6.27 3.79
C ALA A 16 -13.59 6.61 2.68
N LEU A 17 -13.47 5.96 1.51
CA LEU A 17 -14.33 6.19 0.34
C LEU A 17 -15.63 5.39 0.36
N ALA A 18 -15.66 4.24 1.01
CA ALA A 18 -16.86 3.42 1.11
C ALA A 18 -18.01 4.23 1.77
N GLY A 19 -19.20 4.17 1.18
CA GLY A 19 -20.40 4.82 1.72
C GLY A 19 -21.09 4.01 2.83
N ASP A 20 -22.39 4.22 2.99
CA ASP A 20 -23.21 3.61 4.05
C ASP A 20 -24.25 2.60 3.53
N ALA A 21 -24.16 2.18 2.27
CA ALA A 21 -24.97 1.08 1.75
C ALA A 21 -24.56 -0.25 2.40
N ASP A 22 -25.47 -1.25 2.40
CA ASP A 22 -25.24 -2.51 3.12
C ASP A 22 -23.98 -3.25 2.64
N ARG A 23 -23.72 -3.27 1.32
CA ARG A 23 -22.47 -3.85 0.77
C ARG A 23 -21.22 -3.08 1.18
N GLU A 24 -21.33 -1.76 1.28
CA GLU A 24 -20.19 -0.88 1.63
C GLU A 24 -19.82 -1.04 3.10
N LYS A 25 -20.82 -1.30 3.96
CA LYS A 25 -20.60 -1.65 5.37
C LYS A 25 -19.86 -2.98 5.52
N GLU A 26 -20.23 -4.01 4.75
CA GLU A 26 -19.51 -5.30 4.77
C GLU A 26 -18.04 -5.12 4.36
N ILE A 27 -17.79 -4.31 3.32
CA ILE A 27 -16.44 -3.95 2.88
C ILE A 27 -15.68 -3.21 3.98
N LYS A 28 -16.28 -2.20 4.62
CA LYS A 28 -15.67 -1.48 5.75
C LYS A 28 -15.32 -2.42 6.91
N VAL A 29 -16.21 -3.36 7.26
CA VAL A 29 -15.98 -4.32 8.35
C VAL A 29 -14.84 -5.28 8.01
N PHE A 30 -14.76 -5.74 6.76
CA PHE A 30 -13.66 -6.57 6.29
C PHE A 30 -12.34 -5.81 6.33
N ILE A 31 -12.30 -4.63 5.71
CA ILE A 31 -11.10 -3.79 5.61
C ILE A 31 -10.57 -3.38 6.97
N LYS A 32 -11.44 -3.06 7.94
CA LYS A 32 -11.04 -2.75 9.32
C LYS A 32 -10.19 -3.83 10.00
N LYS A 33 -10.19 -5.08 9.52
CA LYS A 33 -9.33 -6.15 10.03
C LYS A 33 -7.89 -6.09 9.49
N PHE A 34 -7.69 -5.40 8.38
CA PHE A 34 -6.42 -5.27 7.67
C PHE A 34 -5.82 -3.87 7.74
N VAL A 35 -6.64 -2.85 7.98
CA VAL A 35 -6.17 -1.47 8.20
C VAL A 35 -5.29 -1.42 9.45
N LYS A 36 -3.97 -1.36 9.23
CA LYS A 36 -2.97 -1.18 10.27
C LYS A 36 -2.79 0.30 10.66
N MET A 37 -3.17 1.23 9.78
CA MET A 37 -2.98 2.68 9.97
C MET A 37 -4.10 3.53 9.35
N ASP A 38 -4.22 4.79 9.77
CA ASP A 38 -5.19 5.74 9.19
C ASP A 38 -4.89 6.10 7.73
N ALA A 39 -5.93 6.46 6.97
CA ALA A 39 -5.81 6.84 5.55
C ALA A 39 -4.82 8.00 5.31
N LYS A 40 -4.66 8.92 6.27
CA LYS A 40 -3.66 10.00 6.17
C LYS A 40 -2.24 9.46 6.21
N LYS A 41 -1.93 8.61 7.18
CA LYS A 41 -0.61 7.97 7.30
C LYS A 41 -0.31 7.05 6.13
N ALA A 42 -1.32 6.31 5.66
CA ALA A 42 -1.19 5.45 4.48
C ALA A 42 -0.81 6.25 3.22
N LYS A 43 -1.39 7.45 3.08
CA LYS A 43 -1.07 8.37 1.99
C LYS A 43 0.34 8.97 2.15
N GLU A 44 0.71 9.43 3.33
CA GLU A 44 2.06 9.95 3.62
C GLU A 44 3.13 8.89 3.34
N MET A 45 2.91 7.66 3.77
CA MET A 45 3.79 6.52 3.49
C MET A 45 3.86 6.21 2.00
N SER A 46 2.73 6.23 1.28
CA SER A 46 2.72 6.03 -0.17
C SER A 46 3.51 7.11 -0.90
N ASP A 47 3.38 8.37 -0.48
CA ASP A 47 4.09 9.50 -1.07
C ASP A 47 5.61 9.41 -0.77
N GLU A 48 6.00 9.01 0.44
CA GLU A 48 7.42 8.72 0.77
C GLU A 48 7.99 7.58 -0.07
N LEU A 49 7.23 6.49 -0.26
CA LEU A 49 7.66 5.36 -1.10
C LEU A 49 7.79 5.74 -2.58
N LYS A 50 6.89 6.60 -3.08
CA LYS A 50 6.99 7.16 -4.45
C LYS A 50 8.21 8.07 -4.58
N ALA A 51 8.53 8.84 -3.55
CA ALA A 51 9.70 9.74 -3.53
C ALA A 51 11.04 9.00 -3.54
N LEU A 52 11.07 7.68 -3.27
CA LEU A 52 12.28 6.87 -3.44
C LEU A 52 12.67 6.67 -4.91
N ASP A 53 11.78 7.01 -5.86
CA ASP A 53 11.98 6.93 -7.32
C ASP A 53 12.55 5.58 -7.79
N LEU A 54 12.11 4.50 -7.14
CA LEU A 54 12.54 3.15 -7.47
C LEU A 54 11.81 2.69 -8.74
N ILE A 55 12.52 2.62 -9.87
CA ILE A 55 11.97 2.26 -11.20
C ILE A 55 11.20 0.93 -11.17
N LYS A 56 11.63 -0.02 -10.33
CA LYS A 56 11.00 -1.34 -10.18
C LYS A 56 9.70 -1.28 -9.35
N LEU A 57 9.53 -0.27 -8.52
CA LEU A 57 8.44 -0.14 -7.58
C LEU A 57 7.27 0.65 -8.18
N LYS A 58 6.44 -0.05 -8.94
CA LYS A 58 5.18 0.49 -9.48
C LYS A 58 4.20 0.87 -8.37
N ASP A 59 3.29 1.80 -8.67
CA ASP A 59 2.22 2.24 -7.76
C ASP A 59 1.44 1.09 -7.10
N ALA A 60 1.18 0.01 -7.86
CA ALA A 60 0.48 -1.17 -7.34
C ALA A 60 1.26 -1.87 -6.22
N TYR A 61 2.60 -1.90 -6.27
CA TYR A 61 3.42 -2.44 -5.19
C TYR A 61 3.49 -1.50 -4.00
N ILE A 62 3.54 -0.18 -4.25
CA ILE A 62 3.53 0.82 -3.18
C ILE A 62 2.27 0.64 -2.32
N VAL A 63 1.11 0.58 -2.97
CA VAL A 63 -0.18 0.34 -2.29
C VAL A 63 -0.14 -0.95 -1.47
N LYS A 64 0.38 -2.05 -2.04
CA LYS A 64 0.51 -3.31 -1.29
C LYS A 64 1.47 -3.20 -0.11
N ILE A 65 2.60 -2.50 -0.24
CA ILE A 65 3.56 -2.31 0.86
C ILE A 65 2.89 -1.54 2.00
N VAL A 66 2.11 -0.50 1.69
CA VAL A 66 1.35 0.26 2.70
C VAL A 66 0.30 -0.62 3.37
N ASP A 67 -0.44 -1.43 2.62
CA ASP A 67 -1.48 -2.29 3.17
C ASP A 67 -0.93 -3.44 4.04
N PHE A 68 0.18 -4.05 3.60
CA PHE A 68 0.75 -5.21 4.30
C PHE A 68 1.75 -4.83 5.40
N MET A 69 2.41 -3.66 5.29
CA MET A 69 3.48 -3.20 6.18
C MET A 69 4.51 -4.32 6.49
N PRO A 70 5.34 -4.71 5.52
CA PRO A 70 6.34 -5.74 5.73
C PRO A 70 7.40 -5.29 6.75
N GLU A 71 7.70 -6.14 7.73
CA GLU A 71 8.68 -5.84 8.79
C GLU A 71 10.12 -6.23 8.40
N ASP A 72 10.25 -7.17 7.46
CA ASP A 72 11.53 -7.70 7.01
C ASP A 72 11.59 -7.91 5.49
N ALA A 73 12.80 -8.22 5.01
CA ALA A 73 13.07 -8.46 3.60
C ALA A 73 12.31 -9.67 3.04
N SER A 74 12.03 -10.69 3.86
CA SER A 74 11.28 -11.88 3.43
C SER A 74 9.82 -11.53 3.17
N GLU A 75 9.19 -10.76 4.07
CA GLU A 75 7.84 -10.25 3.90
C GLU A 75 7.74 -9.29 2.72
N LEU A 76 8.67 -8.35 2.59
CA LEU A 76 8.70 -7.43 1.45
C LEU A 76 8.79 -8.19 0.12
N ASN A 77 9.65 -9.20 0.02
CA ASN A 77 9.76 -10.04 -1.17
C ASN A 77 8.48 -10.85 -1.46
N LYS A 78 7.68 -11.22 -0.45
CA LYS A 78 6.36 -11.83 -0.68
C LYS A 78 5.36 -10.84 -1.25
N VAL A 79 5.44 -9.57 -0.83
CA VAL A 79 4.56 -8.48 -1.29
C VAL A 79 4.89 -8.07 -2.73
N VAL A 80 6.18 -8.01 -3.07
CA VAL A 80 6.70 -7.57 -4.37
C VAL A 80 7.31 -8.72 -5.18
N SER A 81 6.65 -9.88 -5.18
CA SER A 81 7.18 -11.15 -5.70
C SER A 81 7.56 -11.17 -7.19
N GLU A 82 7.02 -10.24 -7.97
CA GLU A 82 7.27 -10.14 -9.42
C GLU A 82 8.47 -9.26 -9.76
N VAL A 83 9.08 -8.58 -8.77
CA VAL A 83 10.25 -7.74 -8.95
C VAL A 83 11.37 -8.17 -8.00
N SER A 84 12.61 -8.18 -8.51
CA SER A 84 13.78 -8.43 -7.68
C SER A 84 14.37 -7.10 -7.23
N LEU A 85 14.17 -6.80 -5.95
CA LEU A 85 14.78 -5.66 -5.28
C LEU A 85 16.18 -6.04 -4.81
N ASP A 86 17.13 -5.12 -4.96
CA ASP A 86 18.45 -5.27 -4.34
C ASP A 86 18.41 -4.92 -2.84
N GLN A 87 19.51 -5.18 -2.15
CA GLN A 87 19.59 -4.96 -0.70
C GLN A 87 19.46 -3.48 -0.30
N GLU A 88 19.90 -2.55 -1.16
CA GLU A 88 19.78 -1.12 -0.90
C GLU A 88 18.33 -0.65 -1.07
N GLU A 89 17.66 -1.09 -2.14
CA GLU A 89 16.23 -0.87 -2.40
C GLU A 89 15.37 -1.42 -1.25
N ILE A 90 15.64 -2.65 -0.82
CA ILE A 90 14.95 -3.31 0.31
C ILE A 90 15.10 -2.48 1.58
N ASN A 91 16.32 -2.07 1.93
CA ASN A 91 16.57 -1.30 3.15
C ASN A 91 15.84 0.05 3.12
N LYS A 92 15.90 0.78 1.99
CA LYS A 92 15.20 2.06 1.83
C LYS A 92 13.68 1.92 2.04
N ILE A 93 13.08 0.88 1.46
CA ILE A 93 11.64 0.61 1.62
C ILE A 93 11.33 0.29 3.07
N LEU A 94 12.05 -0.65 3.69
CA LEU A 94 11.83 -1.05 5.09
C LEU A 94 12.05 0.11 6.07
N ASP A 95 13.00 1.01 5.78
CA ASP A 95 13.24 2.20 6.59
C ASP A 95 12.06 3.18 6.53
N VAL A 96 11.38 3.31 5.37
CA VAL A 96 10.13 4.07 5.27
C VAL A 96 9.02 3.36 6.03
N VAL A 97 8.84 2.04 5.84
CA VAL A 97 7.78 1.27 6.53
C VAL A 97 7.89 1.40 8.05
N LYS A 98 9.10 1.33 8.61
CA LYS A 98 9.35 1.42 10.06
C LYS A 98 9.01 2.77 10.70
N LYS A 99 8.87 3.85 9.91
CA LYS A 99 8.51 5.17 10.45
C LYS A 99 7.03 5.31 10.80
N TYR A 100 6.18 4.45 10.22
CA TYR A 100 4.71 4.55 10.27
C TYR A 100 4.09 3.46 11.13
#